data_AF-A0A534AKC2-F1
#
_entry.id   AF-A0A534AKC2-F1
#
_cell.length_a   1.000
_cell.length_b   1.000
_cell.length_c   1.000
_cell.angle_alpha   90.00
_cell.angle_beta   90.00
_cell.angle_gamma   90.00
#
_symmetry.space_group_name_H-M   'P 1'
#
loop_
_entity.id
_entity.type
_entity.pdbx_description
1 polymer ?
#
loop_
_entity_poly.entity_id
_entity_poly.type
_entity_poly.pdbx_seq_one_letter_code
_entity_poly.pdbx_strand_id
1 'polypeptide(L)'
;SAARSAVFNAVLAARVTDGSWEHLEAGDLANLDGRGSFFPVDGADDTLGGRCQRLEIHPTGPLWGAGPPATLARVLELELRLAAALAQESALCAAAGMAQERRSLRLAVRELTCEPEAQAVVLRFRLVRAGFATAVLRELIEAPPPAQTPPEAH
;
A
#
# COMPACT_ATOMS: atom_id res chain seq x y z
N SER A 1 -11.68 1.66 -10.90
CA SER A 1 -10.26 1.49 -10.55
C SER A 1 -9.72 2.67 -9.76
N ALA A 2 -9.75 3.90 -10.30
CA ALA A 2 -9.26 5.11 -9.61
C ALA A 2 -9.90 5.35 -8.23
N ALA A 3 -11.23 5.24 -8.10
CA ALA A 3 -11.93 5.42 -6.82
C ALA A 3 -11.45 4.45 -5.72
N ARG A 4 -11.29 3.16 -6.03
CA ARG A 4 -10.72 2.16 -5.10
C ARG A 4 -9.29 2.51 -4.70
N SER A 5 -8.48 2.94 -5.67
CA SER A 5 -7.11 3.37 -5.41
C SER A 5 -7.04 4.60 -4.52
N ALA A 6 -7.99 5.53 -4.60
CA ALA A 6 -8.04 6.71 -3.74
C ALA A 6 -8.23 6.31 -2.27
N VAL A 7 -9.20 5.43 -1.97
CA VAL A 7 -9.43 4.93 -0.61
C VAL A 7 -8.22 4.12 -0.10
N PHE A 8 -7.67 3.24 -0.94
CA PHE A 8 -6.46 2.49 -0.61
C PHE A 8 -5.28 3.42 -0.27
N ASN A 9 -5.02 4.43 -1.11
CA ASN A 9 -3.92 5.37 -0.93
C ASN A 9 -4.10 6.23 0.32
N ALA A 10 -5.33 6.62 0.66
CA ALA A 10 -5.62 7.34 1.89
C ALA A 10 -5.33 6.50 3.14
N VAL A 11 -5.73 5.23 3.14
CA VAL A 11 -5.42 4.29 4.23
C VAL A 11 -3.93 4.05 4.33
N LEU A 12 -3.26 3.81 3.21
CA LEU A 12 -1.81 3.65 3.15
C LEU A 12 -1.10 4.88 3.73
N ALA A 13 -1.46 6.09 3.31
CA ALA A 13 -0.86 7.32 3.80
C ALA A 13 -1.03 7.49 5.32
N ALA A 14 -2.21 7.18 5.85
CA ALA A 14 -2.45 7.23 7.29
C ALA A 14 -1.59 6.21 8.07
N ARG A 15 -1.53 4.95 7.57
CA ARG A 15 -0.73 3.87 8.18
C ARG A 15 0.78 4.14 8.09
N VAL A 16 1.22 4.83 7.03
CA VAL A 16 2.62 5.28 6.89
C VAL A 16 2.92 6.36 7.93
N THR A 17 2.01 7.32 8.08
CA THR A 17 2.16 8.43 9.03
C THR A 17 2.25 7.96 10.48
N ASP A 18 1.49 6.92 10.86
CA ASP A 18 1.49 6.38 12.23
C ASP A 18 2.41 5.16 12.44
N GLY A 19 3.17 4.75 11.41
CA GLY A 19 4.13 3.65 11.46
C GLY A 19 3.52 2.23 11.46
N SER A 20 2.19 2.10 11.43
CA SER A 20 1.52 0.79 11.44
C SER A 20 1.53 0.07 10.08
N TRP A 21 2.01 0.71 9.01
CA TRP A 21 2.09 0.10 7.67
C TRP A 21 3.02 -1.11 7.58
N GLU A 22 4.01 -1.23 8.48
CA GLU A 22 5.02 -2.29 8.47
C GLU A 22 4.86 -3.34 9.58
N HIS A 23 3.83 -3.21 10.42
CA HIS A 23 3.53 -4.08 11.56
C HIS A 23 2.09 -4.61 11.43
N LEU A 24 1.82 -5.82 11.93
CA LEU A 24 0.45 -6.34 12.02
C LEU A 24 -0.14 -5.96 13.38
N GLU A 25 -1.37 -5.43 13.37
CA GLU A 25 -2.13 -5.12 14.58
C GLU A 25 -3.33 -6.07 14.72
N ALA A 26 -3.86 -6.20 15.94
CA ALA A 26 -5.10 -6.95 16.14
C ALA A 26 -6.24 -6.31 15.32
N GLY A 27 -6.97 -7.14 14.56
CA GLY A 27 -8.00 -6.72 13.63
C GLY A 27 -7.51 -6.45 12.20
N ASP A 28 -6.22 -6.62 11.92
CA ASP A 28 -5.70 -6.59 10.55
C ASP A 28 -6.15 -7.80 9.72
N LEU A 29 -6.00 -7.64 8.40
CA LEU A 29 -5.97 -8.76 7.46
C LEU A 29 -4.55 -8.86 6.90
N ALA A 30 -3.88 -9.97 7.18
CA ALA A 30 -2.53 -10.25 6.70
C ALA A 30 -2.57 -10.93 5.32
N ASN A 31 -1.75 -10.48 4.39
CA ASN A 31 -1.56 -11.10 3.08
C ASN A 31 -0.23 -11.86 3.03
N LEU A 32 -0.20 -13.06 2.43
CA LEU A 32 1.04 -13.80 2.22
C LEU A 32 1.84 -13.21 1.05
N ASP A 33 3.15 -13.06 1.23
CA ASP A 33 4.06 -12.53 0.20
C ASP A 33 3.90 -13.29 -1.12
N GLY A 34 3.67 -12.55 -2.21
CA GLY A 34 3.47 -13.10 -3.55
C GLY A 34 2.18 -13.89 -3.78
N ARG A 35 1.25 -13.94 -2.82
CA ARG A 35 -0.07 -14.59 -2.96
C ARG A 35 -1.21 -13.58 -2.84
N GLY A 36 -2.35 -13.87 -3.47
CA GLY A 36 -3.55 -13.02 -3.40
C GLY A 36 -4.44 -13.27 -2.16
N SER A 37 -4.14 -14.29 -1.34
CA SER A 37 -4.94 -14.67 -0.18
C SER A 37 -4.63 -13.81 1.04
N PHE A 38 -5.65 -13.52 1.85
CA PHE A 38 -5.52 -12.83 3.12
C PHE A 38 -6.22 -13.60 4.25
N PHE A 39 -5.81 -13.38 5.50
CA PHE A 39 -6.36 -14.02 6.69
C PHE A 39 -6.40 -13.04 7.88
N PRO A 40 -7.35 -13.19 8.82
CA PRO A 40 -7.49 -12.31 9.97
C PRO A 40 -6.32 -12.44 10.95
N VAL A 41 -6.00 -11.33 11.60
CA VAL A 41 -5.05 -11.24 12.72
C VAL A 41 -5.83 -10.95 14.00
N ASP A 42 -6.04 -11.98 14.81
CA ASP A 42 -6.88 -11.87 16.01
C ASP A 42 -6.14 -11.25 17.22
N GLY A 43 -4.80 -11.16 17.16
CA GLY A 43 -3.97 -10.62 18.24
C GLY A 43 -2.51 -10.47 17.87
N ALA A 44 -1.73 -9.83 18.74
CA ALA A 44 -0.27 -9.74 18.62
C ALA A 44 0.34 -11.12 18.89
N ASP A 45 0.53 -11.90 17.82
CA ASP A 45 1.30 -13.15 17.83
C ASP A 45 2.74 -12.82 17.42
N ASP A 46 3.70 -13.06 18.31
CA ASP A 46 5.13 -12.87 18.05
C ASP A 46 5.59 -13.63 16.79
N THR A 47 4.93 -14.76 16.48
CA THR A 47 5.16 -15.52 15.25
C THR A 47 4.75 -14.71 14.02
N LEU A 48 3.56 -14.10 14.03
CA LEU A 48 3.11 -13.23 12.96
C LEU A 48 3.98 -11.98 12.87
N GLY A 49 4.39 -11.41 14.00
CA GLY A 49 5.34 -10.31 14.07
C GLY A 49 6.67 -10.65 13.37
N GLY A 50 7.27 -11.78 13.70
CA GLY A 50 8.52 -12.25 13.09
C GLY A 50 8.38 -12.52 11.58
N ARG A 51 7.28 -13.15 11.16
CA ARG A 51 6.97 -13.36 9.73
C ARG A 51 6.76 -12.04 9.00
N CYS A 52 6.13 -11.07 9.64
CA CYS A 52 5.92 -9.72 9.12
C CYS A 52 7.27 -8.99 8.95
N GLN A 53 8.16 -9.05 9.93
CA GLN A 53 9.51 -8.46 9.85
C GLN A 53 10.37 -9.09 8.75
N ARG A 54 10.26 -10.41 8.57
CA ARG A 54 10.91 -11.14 7.46
C ARG A 54 10.23 -10.91 6.11
N LEU A 55 9.18 -10.08 6.07
CA LEU A 55 8.38 -9.76 4.89
C LEU A 55 7.74 -10.99 4.25
N GLU A 56 7.41 -12.03 5.03
CA GLU A 56 6.70 -13.23 4.54
C GLU A 56 5.17 -13.02 4.50
N ILE A 57 4.71 -12.09 5.32
CA ILE A 57 3.32 -11.63 5.36
C ILE A 57 3.31 -10.10 5.46
N HIS A 58 2.23 -9.47 5.02
CA HIS A 58 2.12 -8.01 4.97
C HIS A 58 0.78 -7.53 5.51
N PRO A 59 0.77 -6.39 6.21
CA PRO A 59 -0.46 -5.66 6.47
C PRO A 59 -1.10 -5.22 5.14
N THR A 60 -2.43 -5.13 5.12
CA THR A 60 -3.18 -4.79 3.90
C THR A 60 -4.01 -3.54 4.08
N GLY A 61 -4.33 -2.87 2.96
CA GLY A 61 -5.32 -1.81 2.87
C GLY A 61 -6.51 -2.24 2.02
N PRO A 62 -7.64 -1.51 2.11
CA PRO A 62 -8.86 -1.87 1.42
C PRO A 62 -8.81 -1.43 -0.04
N LEU A 63 -9.17 -2.35 -0.94
CA LEU A 63 -9.71 -1.99 -2.24
C LEU A 63 -11.23 -1.92 -2.07
N TRP A 64 -11.73 -0.70 -1.86
CA TRP A 64 -13.10 -0.47 -1.38
C TRP A 64 -14.17 -1.08 -2.31
N GLY A 65 -15.23 -1.60 -1.69
CA GLY A 65 -16.34 -2.23 -2.39
C GLY A 65 -17.65 -2.10 -1.62
N ALA A 66 -18.64 -2.88 -2.04
CA ALA A 66 -19.92 -3.01 -1.38
C ALA A 66 -19.80 -3.84 -0.09
N GLY A 67 -20.60 -3.47 0.91
CA GLY A 67 -20.60 -4.12 2.22
C GLY A 67 -19.46 -3.67 3.15
N PRO A 68 -19.50 -4.11 4.41
CA PRO A 68 -18.51 -3.72 5.41
C PRO A 68 -17.14 -4.37 5.12
N PRO A 69 -16.02 -3.69 5.45
CA PRO A 69 -14.70 -4.32 5.48
C PRO A 69 -14.66 -5.48 6.48
N ALA A 70 -13.78 -6.46 6.23
CA ALA A 70 -13.56 -7.60 7.11
C ALA A 70 -12.47 -7.36 8.19
N THR A 71 -11.87 -6.16 8.21
CA THR A 71 -10.99 -5.71 9.28
C THR A 71 -11.79 -5.42 10.55
N LEU A 72 -11.12 -5.33 11.68
CA LEU A 72 -11.74 -5.10 13.00
C LEU A 72 -11.00 -4.01 13.77
N ALA A 73 -11.58 -3.64 14.93
CA ALA A 73 -10.98 -2.72 15.90
C ALA A 73 -10.49 -1.40 15.26
N ARG A 74 -9.32 -0.91 15.68
CA ARG A 74 -8.72 0.34 15.19
C ARG A 74 -8.54 0.36 13.67
N VAL A 75 -8.26 -0.78 13.05
CA VAL A 75 -8.07 -0.88 11.59
C VAL A 75 -9.40 -0.62 10.87
N LEU A 76 -10.49 -1.23 11.33
CA LEU A 76 -11.83 -0.97 10.78
C LEU A 76 -12.24 0.49 10.96
N GLU A 77 -12.01 1.06 12.15
CA GLU A 77 -12.33 2.46 12.44
C GLU A 77 -11.56 3.42 11.51
N LEU A 78 -10.29 3.13 11.24
CA LEU A 78 -9.48 3.90 10.29
C LEU A 78 -10.04 3.81 8.87
N GLU A 79 -10.32 2.60 8.40
CA GLU A 79 -10.84 2.35 7.05
C GLU A 79 -12.20 3.04 6.84
N LEU A 80 -13.13 2.91 7.80
CA LEU A 80 -14.43 3.57 7.75
C LEU A 80 -14.32 5.10 7.77
N ARG A 81 -13.44 5.65 8.61
CA ARG A 81 -13.25 7.10 8.70
C ARG A 81 -12.74 7.69 7.39
N LEU A 82 -11.77 7.03 6.76
CA LEU A 82 -11.20 7.48 5.50
C LEU A 82 -12.16 7.27 4.32
N ALA A 83 -12.92 6.18 4.32
CA ALA A 83 -13.99 5.98 3.35
C ALA A 83 -15.10 7.04 3.47
N ALA A 84 -15.43 7.45 4.70
CA ALA A 84 -16.39 8.54 4.94
C ALA A 84 -15.86 9.90 4.47
N ALA A 85 -14.55 10.17 4.65
CA ALA A 85 -13.91 11.37 4.11
C ALA A 85 -13.89 11.39 2.56
N LEU A 86 -13.87 10.20 1.94
CA LEU A 86 -13.93 9.97 0.49
C LEU A 86 -15.30 9.39 0.09
N ALA A 87 -16.39 10.02 0.56
CA ALA A 87 -17.73 9.48 0.41
C ALA A 87 -18.13 9.26 -1.05
N GLN A 88 -17.72 10.14 -1.96
CA GLN A 88 -18.03 10.04 -3.39
C GLN A 88 -17.36 8.81 -4.01
N GLU A 89 -16.07 8.62 -3.78
CA GLU A 89 -15.30 7.48 -4.29
C GLU A 89 -15.83 6.17 -3.72
N SER A 90 -16.10 6.15 -2.41
CA SER A 90 -16.64 4.98 -1.71
C SER A 90 -18.02 4.59 -2.24
N ALA A 91 -18.91 5.56 -2.45
CA ALA A 91 -20.23 5.34 -3.03
C ALA A 91 -20.15 4.84 -4.47
N LEU A 92 -19.25 5.38 -5.29
CA LEU A 92 -19.02 4.91 -6.66
C LEU A 92 -18.58 3.44 -6.69
N CYS A 93 -17.71 3.02 -5.77
CA CYS A 93 -17.26 1.63 -5.69
C CYS A 93 -18.43 0.69 -5.32
N ALA A 94 -19.27 1.09 -4.36
CA ALA A 94 -20.43 0.31 -3.96
C ALA A 94 -21.50 0.24 -5.07
N ALA A 95 -21.80 1.37 -5.71
CA ALA A 95 -22.76 1.44 -6.83
C ALA A 95 -22.33 0.60 -8.04
N ALA A 96 -21.02 0.47 -8.26
CA ALA A 96 -20.46 -0.39 -9.29
C ALA A 96 -20.43 -1.89 -8.91
N GLY A 97 -20.96 -2.27 -7.75
CA GLY A 97 -21.02 -3.67 -7.30
C GLY A 97 -19.65 -4.31 -7.05
N MET A 98 -18.61 -3.51 -6.79
CA MET A 98 -17.27 -4.03 -6.53
C MET A 98 -17.24 -4.78 -5.20
N ALA A 99 -16.59 -5.95 -5.15
CA ALA A 99 -16.38 -6.66 -3.88
C ALA A 99 -15.32 -5.94 -3.03
N GLN A 100 -15.42 -6.10 -1.70
CA GLN A 100 -14.33 -5.73 -0.80
C GLN A 100 -13.13 -6.64 -1.07
N GLU A 101 -12.01 -6.04 -1.43
CA GLU A 101 -10.76 -6.72 -1.73
C GLU A 101 -9.63 -6.14 -0.87
N ARG A 102 -8.51 -6.86 -0.77
CA ARG A 102 -7.33 -6.43 -0.01
C ARG A 102 -6.13 -6.32 -0.92
N ARG A 103 -5.27 -5.34 -0.61
CA ARG A 103 -3.95 -5.19 -1.25
C ARG A 103 -2.91 -4.94 -0.17
N SER A 104 -1.74 -5.55 -0.30
CA SER A 104 -0.60 -5.28 0.60
C SER A 104 -0.27 -3.79 0.64
N LEU A 105 -0.02 -3.25 1.84
CA LEU A 105 0.42 -1.87 2.04
C LEU A 105 1.87 -1.63 1.62
N ARG A 106 2.65 -2.70 1.45
CA ARG A 106 4.07 -2.63 1.12
C ARG A 106 4.46 -3.59 0.02
N LEU A 107 5.50 -3.22 -0.71
CA LEU A 107 6.11 -4.02 -1.75
C LEU A 107 7.48 -4.48 -1.28
N ALA A 108 7.68 -5.79 -1.11
CA ALA A 108 8.96 -6.33 -0.71
C ALA A 108 9.96 -6.28 -1.89
N VAL A 109 11.05 -5.53 -1.72
CA VAL A 109 12.19 -5.49 -2.64
C VAL A 109 13.22 -6.51 -2.15
N ARG A 110 13.53 -7.51 -2.97
CA ARG A 110 14.47 -8.58 -2.59
C ARG A 110 15.73 -8.51 -3.42
N GLU A 111 16.84 -8.93 -2.82
CA GLU A 111 18.15 -9.01 -3.49
C GLU A 111 18.52 -7.70 -4.19
N LEU A 112 18.31 -6.58 -3.50
CA LEU A 112 18.69 -5.28 -4.02
C LEU A 112 20.22 -5.21 -4.08
N THR A 113 20.76 -5.10 -5.29
CA THR A 113 22.16 -4.74 -5.52
C THR A 113 22.24 -3.42 -6.26
N CYS A 114 23.30 -2.67 -5.97
CA CYS A 114 23.58 -1.37 -6.54
C CYS A 114 25.05 -1.37 -6.99
N GLU A 115 25.25 -1.27 -8.30
CA GLU A 115 26.57 -1.22 -8.91
C GLU A 115 26.76 0.15 -9.56
N PRO A 116 27.64 1.02 -9.00
CA PRO A 116 27.92 2.30 -9.61
C PRO A 116 28.74 2.12 -10.89
N GLU A 117 28.37 2.85 -11.93
CA GLU A 117 29.12 3.01 -13.18
C GLU A 117 29.53 4.47 -13.37
N ALA A 118 30.34 4.77 -14.39
CA ALA A 118 30.95 6.09 -14.58
C ALA A 118 29.95 7.26 -14.63
N GLN A 119 28.72 7.04 -15.13
CA GLN A 119 27.67 8.06 -15.23
C GLN A 119 26.27 7.50 -14.88
N ALA A 120 26.21 6.31 -14.27
CA ALA A 120 24.96 5.62 -14.01
C ALA A 120 25.06 4.72 -12.78
N VAL A 121 23.93 4.16 -12.38
CA VAL A 121 23.87 3.10 -11.37
C VAL A 121 23.05 1.96 -11.96
N VAL A 122 23.58 0.74 -11.87
CA VAL A 122 22.84 -0.48 -12.22
C VAL A 122 22.20 -1.03 -10.95
N LEU A 123 20.87 -0.99 -10.92
CA LEU A 123 20.07 -1.60 -9.85
C LEU A 123 19.56 -2.97 -10.31
N ARG A 124 19.72 -3.97 -9.46
CA ARG A 124 19.08 -5.29 -9.64
C ARG A 124 18.29 -5.61 -8.40
N PHE A 125 17.07 -6.08 -8.57
CA PHE A 125 16.20 -6.51 -7.48
C PHE A 125 15.10 -7.40 -8.01
N ARG A 126 14.47 -8.17 -7.11
CA ARG A 126 13.30 -8.98 -7.40
C ARG A 126 12.07 -8.44 -6.69
N LEU A 127 10.95 -8.47 -7.40
CA LEU A 127 9.63 -8.11 -6.91
C LEU A 127 8.68 -9.30 -7.05
N VAL A 128 7.63 -9.29 -6.24
CA VAL A 128 6.48 -10.19 -6.43
C VAL A 128 5.77 -9.92 -7.76
N ARG A 129 5.00 -10.90 -8.22
CA ARG A 129 4.10 -10.73 -9.36
C ARG A 129 3.17 -9.53 -9.09
N ALA A 130 2.99 -8.66 -10.10
CA ALA A 130 2.28 -7.38 -10.02
C ALA A 130 2.97 -6.24 -9.24
N GLY A 131 4.20 -6.44 -8.77
CA GLY A 131 5.08 -5.34 -8.37
C GLY A 131 5.62 -4.59 -9.59
N PHE A 132 5.70 -3.26 -9.49
CA PHE A 132 6.20 -2.41 -10.57
C PHE A 132 7.58 -1.83 -10.19
N ALA A 133 8.58 -2.00 -11.06
CA ALA A 133 9.92 -1.45 -10.84
C ALA A 133 9.91 0.08 -10.67
N THR A 134 8.99 0.76 -11.35
CA THR A 134 8.81 2.22 -11.23
C THR A 134 8.44 2.67 -9.82
N ALA A 135 7.73 1.84 -9.05
CA ALA A 135 7.43 2.15 -7.65
C ALA A 135 8.70 2.16 -6.80
N VAL A 136 9.65 1.24 -7.06
CA VAL A 136 10.96 1.23 -6.38
C VAL A 136 11.81 2.41 -6.80
N LEU A 137 11.90 2.68 -8.10
CA LEU A 137 12.71 3.77 -8.63
C LEU A 137 12.24 5.14 -8.12
N ARG A 138 10.93 5.33 -7.96
CA ARG A 138 10.34 6.56 -7.43
C ARG A 138 10.81 6.88 -6.01
N GLU A 139 11.07 5.87 -5.20
CA GLU A 139 11.58 6.06 -3.83
C GLU A 139 13.10 6.28 -3.79
N LEU A 140 13.82 5.96 -4.87
CA LEU A 140 15.28 6.11 -4.96
C LEU A 140 15.72 7.37 -5.71
N ILE A 141 14.84 7.93 -6.54
CA ILE A 141 15.15 9.06 -7.43
C ILE A 141 14.24 10.21 -7.08
N GLU A 142 14.84 11.31 -6.63
CA GLU A 142 14.14 12.59 -6.59
C GLU A 142 13.99 13.11 -8.02
N ALA A 143 12.73 13.27 -8.47
CA ALA A 143 12.49 13.98 -9.72
C ALA A 143 12.93 15.44 -9.54
N PRO A 144 13.70 16.02 -10.48
CA PRO A 144 14.00 17.44 -10.41
C PRO A 144 12.69 18.23 -10.41
N PRO A 145 12.62 19.35 -9.68
CA PRO A 145 11.42 20.19 -9.66
C PRO A 145 11.06 20.57 -11.11
N PRO A 146 9.75 20.66 -11.43
CA PRO A 146 9.32 21.00 -12.78
C PRO A 146 9.98 22.32 -13.21
N ALA A 147 10.48 22.37 -14.45
CA ALA A 147 11.07 23.56 -15.01
C ALA A 147 10.06 24.71 -14.95
N GLN A 148 10.39 25.79 -14.26
CA GLN A 148 9.58 27.00 -14.22
C GLN A 148 9.53 27.57 -15.65
N THR A 149 8.35 27.58 -16.26
CA THR A 149 8.14 28.28 -17.52
C THR A 149 8.47 29.76 -17.31
N PRO A 150 9.44 30.34 -18.05
CA PRO A 150 9.73 31.75 -17.91
C PRO A 150 8.46 32.56 -18.25
N PRO A 151 8.19 33.66 -17.53
CA PRO A 151 7.01 34.48 -17.80
C PRO A 151 7.07 35.01 -19.22
N GLU A 152 5.98 34.83 -19.97
CA GLU A 152 5.80 35.45 -21.29
C GLU A 152 5.87 36.97 -21.11
N ALA A 153 6.88 37.59 -21.72
CA ALA A 153 6.98 39.05 -21.81
C ALA A 153 5.92 39.53 -22.80
N HIS A 154 4.96 40.34 -22.31
CA HIS A 154 4.01 41.10 -23.12
C HIS A 154 4.66 42.31 -23.79
#